data_AF-A0A3B4AC17-F1
#
_entry.id   AF-A0A3B4AC17-F1
#
_cell.length_a   1.000
_cell.length_b   1.000
_cell.length_c   1.000
_cell.angle_alpha   90.00
_cell.angle_beta   90.00
_cell.angle_gamma   90.00
#
_symmetry.space_group_name_H-M   'P 1'
#
loop_
_entity.id
_entity.type
_entity.pdbx_description
1 polymer ?
#
loop_
_entity_poly.entity_id
_entity_poly.type
_entity_poly.pdbx_seq_one_letter_code
_entity_poly.pdbx_strand_id
1 'polypeptide(L)'
;MSLSIEHLVLFFFCYFAPSFFNALLVTLLAICHETLDCSVIPLQKLGATHCLDDVDGTWHPVGSKWINSECLECTCSSCCSTYGIPRGFSSDCVSVFDKTACQYVVHKKDDPNTLCDVVGFVGK
;
A
#
# COMPACT_ATOMS: atom_id res chain seq x y z
N MET A 1 18.40 -3.92 21.71
CA MET A 1 17.39 -4.56 20.82
C MET A 1 18.07 -4.75 19.48
N SER A 2 18.38 -6.00 19.17
CA SER A 2 19.43 -6.41 18.25
C SER A 2 19.03 -6.17 16.79
N LEU A 3 19.75 -5.31 16.07
CA LEU A 3 19.67 -5.26 14.62
C LEU A 3 20.31 -6.54 14.07
N SER A 4 19.48 -7.46 13.57
CA SER A 4 19.96 -8.65 12.89
C SER A 4 20.55 -8.25 11.53
N ILE A 5 21.80 -8.67 11.31
CA ILE A 5 22.66 -8.42 10.16
C ILE A 5 22.01 -8.81 8.81
N GLU A 6 20.94 -9.60 8.84
CA GLU A 6 20.21 -10.04 7.65
C GLU A 6 19.40 -8.91 6.96
N HIS A 7 18.95 -7.89 7.69
CA HIS A 7 18.25 -6.74 7.08
C HIS A 7 19.19 -5.85 6.25
N LEU A 8 20.49 -5.85 6.56
CA LEU A 8 21.48 -5.05 5.83
C LEU A 8 21.84 -5.68 4.48
N VAL A 9 21.81 -7.02 4.40
CA VAL A 9 22.10 -7.78 3.18
C VAL A 9 20.99 -7.57 2.15
N LEU A 10 19.73 -7.56 2.59
CA LEU A 10 18.58 -7.31 1.71
C LEU A 10 18.58 -5.88 1.13
N PHE A 11 19.04 -4.89 1.90
CA PHE A 11 19.17 -3.51 1.42
C PHE A 11 20.19 -3.36 0.27
N PHE A 12 21.23 -4.19 0.24
CA PHE A 12 22.29 -4.11 -0.77
C PHE A 12 21.88 -4.67 -2.14
N PHE A 13 20.98 -5.67 -2.18
CA PHE A 13 20.56 -6.30 -3.43
C PHE A 13 19.54 -5.48 -4.24
N CYS A 14 18.85 -4.51 -3.62
CA CYS A 14 17.96 -3.59 -4.35
C CYS A 14 18.72 -2.49 -5.13
N TYR A 15 19.95 -2.14 -4.73
CA TYR A 15 20.62 -0.93 -5.23
C TYR A 15 21.76 -1.17 -6.24
N PHE A 16 22.18 -2.41 -6.46
CA PHE A 16 23.25 -2.70 -7.43
C PHE A 16 22.88 -3.90 -8.31
N ALA A 17 22.26 -3.61 -9.45
CA ALA A 17 22.24 -4.53 -10.58
C ALA A 17 23.15 -3.98 -11.70
N PRO A 18 24.42 -4.39 -11.81
CA PRO A 18 25.10 -4.30 -13.08
C PRO A 18 24.68 -5.49 -13.94
N SER A 19 24.36 -5.15 -15.19
CA SER A 19 24.12 -6.00 -16.35
C SER A 19 24.94 -7.29 -16.39
N PHE A 20 24.32 -8.34 -16.97
CA PHE A 20 24.88 -9.43 -17.79
C PHE A 20 24.29 -10.81 -17.41
N PHE A 21 23.94 -11.57 -18.46
CA PHE A 21 23.60 -13.00 -18.52
C PHE A 21 22.13 -13.43 -18.35
N ASN A 22 21.44 -13.36 -19.49
CA ASN A 22 20.80 -14.48 -20.20
C ASN A 22 19.87 -15.45 -19.45
N ALA A 23 18.61 -15.36 -19.88
CA ALA A 23 17.73 -16.49 -20.19
C ALA A 23 17.30 -17.41 -19.05
N LEU A 24 16.79 -16.84 -17.96
CA LEU A 24 15.74 -17.43 -17.12
C LEU A 24 15.09 -16.33 -16.25
N LEU A 25 14.52 -15.29 -16.87
CA LEU A 25 14.14 -14.05 -16.17
C LEU A 25 12.73 -13.55 -16.53
N VAL A 26 11.70 -14.37 -16.30
CA VAL A 26 10.29 -13.90 -16.38
C VAL A 26 9.48 -14.23 -15.12
N THR A 27 10.08 -14.83 -14.08
CA THR A 27 9.34 -15.22 -12.86
C THR A 27 9.76 -14.46 -11.60
N LEU A 28 10.55 -13.39 -11.71
CA LEU A 28 11.07 -12.61 -10.57
C LEU A 28 10.62 -11.14 -10.54
N LEU A 29 9.47 -10.81 -11.16
CA LEU A 29 8.80 -9.50 -10.99
C LEU A 29 7.69 -9.49 -9.93
N ALA A 30 7.61 -10.52 -9.10
CA ALA A 30 6.94 -10.47 -7.81
C ALA A 30 8.00 -10.98 -6.83
N ILE A 31 8.48 -10.22 -5.84
CA ILE A 31 7.71 -9.76 -4.69
C ILE A 31 8.43 -8.54 -4.10
N CYS A 32 7.85 -7.35 -4.27
CA CYS A 32 7.89 -6.28 -3.28
C CYS A 32 6.45 -5.79 -3.09
N HIS A 33 5.54 -6.71 -2.78
CA HIS A 33 4.23 -6.31 -2.24
C HIS A 33 4.31 -6.44 -0.72
N GLU A 34 5.28 -5.74 -0.16
CA GLU A 34 5.39 -5.53 1.27
C GLU A 34 4.39 -4.43 1.60
N THR A 35 3.42 -4.74 2.45
CA THR A 35 2.32 -3.89 2.90
C THR A 35 2.86 -2.71 3.70
N LEU A 36 3.48 -1.77 3.00
CA LEU A 36 3.85 -0.48 3.52
C LEU A 36 2.56 0.36 3.55
N ASP A 37 1.80 0.25 4.65
CA ASP A 37 0.58 1.04 4.86
C ASP A 37 0.80 2.54 4.75
N CYS A 38 2.05 3.02 4.78
CA CYS A 38 2.43 4.40 4.63
C CYS A 38 3.74 4.56 3.84
N SER A 39 3.70 5.28 2.72
CA SER A 39 4.89 5.69 1.98
C SER A 39 5.25 7.14 2.30
N VAL A 40 6.53 7.40 2.55
CA VAL A 40 7.04 8.78 2.66
C VAL A 40 7.29 9.34 1.27
N ILE A 41 6.86 10.58 1.05
CA ILE A 41 7.06 11.30 -0.22
C ILE A 41 8.40 12.04 -0.13
N PRO A 42 9.18 12.14 -1.23
CA PRO A 42 10.42 12.91 -1.24
C PRO A 42 10.24 14.34 -0.73
N LEU A 43 11.28 14.84 -0.05
CA LEU A 43 11.27 16.20 0.47
C LEU A 43 11.05 17.20 -0.68
N GLN A 44 10.05 18.05 -0.49
CA GLN A 44 9.79 19.14 -1.41
C GLN A 44 10.88 20.21 -1.34
N LYS A 45 11.07 20.93 -2.45
CA LYS A 45 11.98 22.08 -2.50
C LYS A 45 11.59 23.10 -1.42
N LEU A 46 12.59 23.67 -0.73
CA LEU A 46 12.37 24.72 0.26
C LEU A 46 11.57 25.88 -0.36
N GLY A 47 10.47 26.26 0.28
CA GLY A 47 9.55 27.29 -0.22
C GLY A 47 8.47 26.80 -1.19
N ALA A 48 8.35 25.48 -1.41
CA ALA A 48 7.20 24.93 -2.14
C ALA A 48 5.89 25.25 -1.40
N THR A 49 4.88 25.67 -2.16
CA THR A 49 3.53 25.92 -1.64
C THR A 49 2.58 24.75 -1.93
N HIS A 50 2.93 23.87 -2.87
CA HIS A 50 2.13 22.73 -3.28
C HIS A 50 3.00 21.48 -3.53
N CYS A 51 2.39 20.31 -3.38
CA CYS A 51 2.89 19.01 -3.82
C CYS A 51 2.01 18.42 -4.91
N LEU A 52 2.64 17.63 -5.77
CA LEU A 52 1.95 16.79 -6.73
C LEU A 52 1.65 15.45 -6.05
N ASP A 53 0.40 15.01 -6.14
CA ASP A 53 0.05 13.61 -5.94
C ASP A 53 0.35 12.85 -7.22
N ASP A 54 1.33 11.95 -7.17
CA ASP A 54 1.77 11.18 -8.35
C ASP A 54 0.74 10.12 -8.78
N VAL A 55 -0.25 9.79 -7.94
CA VAL A 55 -1.32 8.84 -8.25
C VAL A 55 -2.37 9.49 -9.14
N ASP A 56 -2.89 10.65 -8.70
CA ASP A 56 -4.01 11.34 -9.37
C ASP A 56 -3.54 12.47 -10.30
N GLY A 57 -2.27 12.87 -10.23
CA GLY A 57 -1.72 14.01 -10.96
C GLY A 57 -2.23 15.37 -10.47
N THR A 58 -2.75 15.43 -9.23
CA THR A 58 -3.38 16.62 -8.65
C THR A 58 -2.42 17.40 -7.76
N TRP A 59 -2.52 18.73 -7.78
CA TRP A 59 -1.69 19.60 -6.92
C TRP A 59 -2.42 19.94 -5.63
N HIS A 60 -1.76 19.71 -4.50
CA HIS A 60 -2.30 19.93 -3.16
C HIS A 60 -1.45 20.93 -2.38
N PRO A 61 -2.06 21.86 -1.62
CA PRO A 61 -1.31 22.81 -0.81
C PRO A 61 -0.48 22.13 0.30
N VAL A 62 0.70 22.65 0.60
CA VAL A 62 1.50 22.20 1.75
C VAL A 62 0.69 22.37 3.05
N GLY A 63 0.67 21.32 3.87
CA GLY A 63 -0.11 21.26 5.12
C GLY A 63 -1.55 20.79 4.95
N SER A 64 -2.02 20.59 3.73
CA SER A 64 -3.32 19.96 3.47
C SER A 64 -3.27 18.44 3.62
N LYS A 65 -4.45 17.84 3.78
CA LYS A 65 -4.69 16.40 3.72
C LYS A 65 -5.73 16.11 2.65
N TRP A 66 -5.56 15.02 1.93
CA TRP A 66 -6.52 14.56 0.93
C TRP A 66 -6.58 13.04 0.87
N ILE A 67 -7.63 12.49 0.27
CA ILE A 67 -7.71 11.07 -0.09
C ILE A 67 -7.65 10.99 -1.61
N ASN A 68 -6.73 10.20 -2.13
CA ASN A 68 -6.56 10.02 -3.57
C ASN A 68 -7.38 8.84 -4.11
N SER A 69 -7.35 8.63 -5.43
CA SER A 69 -8.16 7.59 -6.08
C SER A 69 -7.76 6.15 -5.70
N GLU A 70 -6.58 5.95 -5.12
CA GLU A 70 -6.11 4.65 -4.59
C GLU A 70 -6.39 4.49 -3.08
N CYS A 71 -7.29 5.30 -2.53
CA CYS A 71 -7.70 5.23 -1.14
C CYS A 71 -6.54 5.43 -0.17
N LEU A 72 -5.66 6.38 -0.50
CA LEU A 72 -4.57 6.80 0.37
C LEU A 72 -4.87 8.17 0.97
N GLU A 73 -4.83 8.28 2.30
CA GLU A 73 -4.79 9.57 3.00
C GLU A 73 -3.38 10.13 2.89
N CYS A 74 -3.27 11.23 2.15
CA CYS A 74 -2.02 11.85 1.77
C CYS A 74 -1.84 13.23 2.41
N THR A 75 -0.57 13.58 2.56
CA THR A 75 -0.01 14.89 2.86
C THR A 75 1.17 15.11 1.92
N CYS A 76 1.73 16.31 1.85
CA CYS A 76 2.96 16.53 1.09
C CYS A 76 4.20 15.80 1.65
N SER A 77 4.09 15.07 2.76
CA SER A 77 5.17 14.28 3.37
C SER A 77 4.96 12.77 3.29
N SER A 78 3.73 12.29 3.16
CA SER A 78 3.42 10.86 3.21
C SER A 78 2.01 10.56 2.69
N CYS A 79 1.82 9.36 2.17
CA CYS A 79 0.52 8.79 1.79
C CYS A 79 0.33 7.44 2.47
N CYS A 80 -0.84 7.21 3.07
CA CYS A 80 -1.13 5.99 3.81
C CYS A 80 -2.47 5.38 3.40
N SER A 81 -2.59 4.05 3.41
CA SER A 81 -3.87 3.36 3.23
C SER A 81 -4.93 3.87 4.20
N THR A 82 -6.16 4.04 3.73
CA THR A 82 -7.29 4.41 4.60
C THR A 82 -8.10 3.22 5.07
N TYR A 83 -7.74 2.02 4.64
CA TYR A 83 -8.52 0.81 4.84
C TYR A 83 -7.75 -0.27 5.60
N GLY A 84 -8.47 -1.01 6.44
CA GLY A 84 -7.96 -2.21 7.08
C GLY A 84 -8.22 -3.45 6.23
N ILE A 85 -7.27 -4.39 6.21
CA ILE A 85 -7.43 -5.70 5.57
C ILE A 85 -8.08 -6.66 6.58
N PRO A 86 -9.28 -7.23 6.29
CA PRO A 86 -9.99 -8.09 7.23
C PRO A 86 -9.27 -9.42 7.43
N ARG A 87 -9.29 -9.91 8.66
CA ARG A 87 -8.68 -11.16 9.12
C ARG A 87 -9.66 -11.96 9.96
N GLY A 88 -9.56 -13.29 9.84
CA GLY A 88 -10.38 -14.21 10.61
C GLY A 88 -11.87 -14.10 10.26
N PHE A 89 -12.23 -14.46 9.04
CA PHE A 89 -13.62 -14.65 8.61
C PHE A 89 -13.80 -16.09 8.13
N SER A 90 -15.05 -16.56 8.13
CA SER A 90 -15.38 -17.95 7.77
C SER A 90 -14.98 -18.30 6.33
N SER A 91 -14.64 -19.56 6.08
CA SER A 91 -14.19 -20.06 4.77
C SER A 91 -15.27 -20.00 3.68
N ASP A 92 -16.54 -19.88 4.05
CA ASP A 92 -17.67 -19.69 3.13
C ASP A 92 -17.89 -18.20 2.76
N CYS A 93 -17.04 -17.30 3.26
CA CYS A 93 -17.05 -15.88 2.94
C CYS A 93 -15.90 -15.47 2.02
N VAL A 94 -16.06 -14.32 1.38
CA VAL A 94 -15.05 -13.68 0.53
C VAL A 94 -14.91 -12.22 0.94
N SER A 95 -13.70 -11.71 0.86
CA SER A 95 -13.40 -10.28 1.06
C SER A 95 -13.20 -9.61 -0.29
N VAL A 96 -13.96 -8.56 -0.54
CA VAL A 96 -13.93 -7.79 -1.79
C VAL A 96 -13.66 -6.33 -1.43
N PHE A 97 -12.71 -5.70 -2.13
CA PHE A 97 -12.40 -4.30 -1.91
C PHE A 97 -13.41 -3.41 -2.66
N ASP A 98 -14.14 -2.58 -1.92
CA ASP A 98 -14.96 -1.51 -2.46
C ASP A 98 -14.11 -0.24 -2.57
N LYS A 99 -13.69 0.07 -3.80
CA LYS A 99 -12.87 1.25 -4.10
C LYS A 99 -13.63 2.57 -3.90
N THR A 100 -14.96 2.57 -4.00
CA THR A 100 -15.75 3.78 -3.81
C THR A 100 -15.85 4.13 -2.34
N ALA A 101 -16.04 3.12 -1.49
CA ALA A 101 -16.09 3.28 -0.04
C ALA A 101 -14.71 3.21 0.63
N CYS A 102 -13.66 2.90 -0.12
CA CYS A 102 -12.30 2.69 0.37
C CYS A 102 -12.26 1.72 1.57
N GLN A 103 -12.89 0.55 1.43
CA GLN A 103 -12.94 -0.46 2.48
C GLN A 103 -13.12 -1.87 1.90
N TYR A 104 -12.76 -2.88 2.68
CA TYR A 104 -13.10 -4.26 2.36
C TYR A 104 -14.48 -4.61 2.90
N VAL A 105 -15.32 -5.19 2.05
CA VAL A 105 -16.60 -5.79 2.42
C VAL A 105 -16.41 -7.29 2.44
N VAL A 106 -16.81 -7.94 3.54
CA VAL A 106 -16.78 -9.40 3.67
C VAL A 106 -18.20 -9.91 3.65
N HIS A 107 -18.52 -10.75 2.65
CA HIS A 107 -19.85 -11.30 2.45
C HIS A 107 -19.77 -12.79 2.06
N LYS A 108 -20.91 -13.47 2.05
CA LYS A 108 -20.99 -14.87 1.63
C LYS A 108 -20.60 -15.03 0.16
N LYS A 109 -19.98 -16.15 -0.18
CA LYS A 109 -19.57 -16.45 -1.56
C LYS A 109 -20.75 -16.63 -2.51
N ASP A 110 -21.86 -17.17 -2.00
CA ASP A 110 -23.08 -17.49 -2.73
C ASP A 110 -24.13 -16.37 -2.68
N ASP A 111 -24.09 -15.51 -1.67
CA ASP A 111 -24.96 -14.33 -1.55
C ASP A 111 -24.19 -13.06 -1.14
N PRO A 112 -23.92 -12.16 -2.10
CA PRO A 112 -23.23 -10.89 -1.83
C PRO A 112 -23.95 -9.93 -0.88
N ASN A 113 -25.26 -10.12 -0.65
CA ASN A 113 -26.02 -9.26 0.27
C ASN A 113 -25.91 -9.69 1.73
N THR A 114 -25.42 -10.91 2.00
CA THR A 114 -25.24 -11.42 3.36
C THR A 114 -23.81 -11.16 3.82
N LEU A 115 -23.64 -10.20 4.74
CA LEU A 115 -22.35 -9.88 5.34
C LEU A 115 -21.86 -10.99 6.28
N CYS A 116 -20.55 -11.12 6.39
CA CYS A 116 -19.91 -12.05 7.32
C CYS A 116 -19.18 -11.32 8.44
N ASP A 117 -19.14 -11.95 9.61
CA ASP A 117 -18.37 -11.47 10.75
C ASP A 117 -16.86 -11.56 10.48
N VAL A 118 -16.14 -10.56 10.97
CA VAL A 118 -14.68 -10.44 10.85
C VAL A 118 -14.11 -10.31 12.26
N VAL A 119 -13.11 -11.13 12.58
CA VAL A 119 -12.47 -11.14 13.91
C VAL A 119 -11.56 -9.93 14.11
N GLY A 120 -10.90 -9.43 13.06
CA GLY A 120 -10.07 -8.23 13.16
C GLY A 120 -9.62 -7.68 11.82
N PHE A 121 -8.91 -6.55 11.86
CA PHE A 121 -8.34 -5.90 10.68
C PHE A 121 -6.83 -5.67 10.90
N VAL A 122 -6.05 -5.72 9.83
CA VAL A 122 -4.63 -5.34 9.83
C VAL A 122 -4.46 -4.09 8.98
N GLY A 123 -3.74 -3.11 9.52
CA GLY A 123 -3.53 -1.80 8.90
C GLY A 123 -4.16 -0.68 9.73
N LYS A 124 -4.84 0.26 9.06
CA LYS A 124 -5.58 1.37 9.71
C LYS A 124 -6.79 0.88 10.50
#